data_AF-A0A951TNL3-F1
#
_entry.id   AF-A0A951TNL3-F1
#
_cell.length_a   1.000
_cell.length_b   1.000
_cell.length_c   1.000
_cell.angle_alpha   90.00
_cell.angle_beta   90.00
_cell.angle_gamma   90.00
#
_symmetry.space_group_name_H-M   'P 1'
#
loop_
_entity.id
_entity.type
_entity.pdbx_description
1 polymer ?
#
loop_
_entity_poly.entity_id
_entity_poly.type
_entity_poly.pdbx_seq_one_letter_code
_entity_poly.pdbx_strand_id
1 'polypeptide(L)'
;MAVALGMPELPPARLAERRKTRQLDVGGVPVGGGAPISVQSMTTTVTADIDGTLQQIAELTATGCQIVRVAVPDPVDAEALPRVVKQSQ
;
A
#
# COMPACT_ATOMS: atom_id res chain seq x y z
N MET A 1 41.45 -3.10 -4.12
CA MET A 1 41.07 -2.90 -2.70
C MET A 1 39.56 -2.80 -2.64
N ALA A 2 38.88 -3.77 -2.04
CA ALA A 2 37.42 -3.72 -1.88
C ALA A 2 37.11 -2.84 -0.67
N VAL A 3 36.36 -1.75 -0.88
CA VAL A 3 35.86 -0.92 0.22
C VAL A 3 34.73 -1.70 0.88
N ALA A 4 34.95 -2.17 2.10
CA ALA A 4 33.91 -2.80 2.90
C ALA A 4 32.90 -1.73 3.31
N LEU A 5 31.73 -1.70 2.68
CA LEU A 5 30.67 -0.69 2.90
C LEU A 5 29.93 -0.84 4.25
N GLY A 6 30.41 -1.68 5.16
CA GLY A 6 29.71 -2.00 6.41
C GLY A 6 28.36 -2.68 6.16
N MET A 7 27.88 -3.47 7.12
CA MET A 7 26.47 -3.85 7.09
C MET A 7 25.65 -2.69 7.66
N PRO A 8 24.50 -2.32 7.05
CA PRO A 8 23.62 -1.32 7.65
C PRO A 8 23.18 -1.82 9.03
N GLU A 9 23.15 -0.89 9.98
CA GLU A 9 22.72 -1.19 11.34
C GLU A 9 21.27 -1.70 11.32
N LEU A 10 21.01 -2.78 12.06
CA LEU A 10 19.66 -3.34 12.14
C LEU A 10 18.71 -2.30 12.74
N PRO A 11 17.44 -2.25 12.28
CA PRO A 11 16.46 -1.36 12.87
C PRO A 11 16.39 -1.58 14.39
N PRO A 12 16.23 -0.51 15.18
CA PRO A 12 16.12 -0.64 16.62
C PRO A 12 14.98 -1.59 17.00
N ALA A 13 15.16 -2.29 18.12
CA ALA A 13 14.11 -3.14 18.69
C ALA A 13 12.82 -2.33 18.86
N ARG A 14 11.67 -3.01 18.68
CA ARG A 14 10.34 -2.36 18.73
C ARG A 14 10.22 -1.50 19.98
N LEU A 15 9.97 -0.20 19.79
CA LEU A 15 9.88 0.79 20.87
C LEU A 15 8.79 0.47 21.90
N ALA A 16 7.76 -0.29 21.49
CA ALA A 16 6.70 -0.77 22.37
C ALA A 16 6.03 -2.02 21.76
N GLU A 17 5.33 -2.78 22.60
CA GLU A 17 4.42 -3.83 22.13
C GLU A 17 3.26 -3.23 21.33
N ARG A 18 2.86 -3.92 20.25
CA ARG A 18 1.74 -3.48 19.42
C ARG A 18 0.44 -3.60 20.22
N ARG A 19 -0.35 -2.53 20.27
CA ARG A 19 -1.68 -2.51 20.93
C ARG A 19 -2.55 -3.66 20.43
N LYS A 20 -3.22 -4.37 21.36
CA LYS A 20 -4.25 -5.36 21.03
C LYS A 20 -5.46 -4.66 20.41
N THR A 21 -5.82 -5.06 19.20
CA THR A 21 -6.96 -4.53 18.45
C THR A 21 -7.79 -5.67 17.87
N ARG A 22 -9.03 -5.39 17.50
CA ARG A 22 -9.83 -6.29 16.66
C ARG A 22 -9.14 -6.45 15.29
N GLN A 23 -9.17 -7.66 14.73
CA GLN A 23 -8.74 -7.89 13.35
C GLN A 23 -9.83 -7.49 12.36
N LEU A 24 -9.43 -6.84 11.27
CA LEU A 24 -10.27 -6.52 10.12
C LEU A 24 -9.66 -7.16 8.87
N ASP A 25 -10.49 -7.47 7.89
CA ASP A 25 -10.06 -7.89 6.56
C ASP A 25 -10.24 -6.74 5.57
N VAL A 26 -9.20 -6.43 4.79
CA VAL A 26 -9.20 -5.42 3.74
C VAL A 26 -8.82 -6.11 2.44
N GLY A 27 -9.82 -6.63 1.73
CA GLY A 27 -9.62 -7.31 0.44
C GLY A 27 -8.67 -8.51 0.51
N GLY A 28 -8.69 -9.27 1.61
CA GLY A 28 -7.77 -10.39 1.86
C GLY A 28 -6.52 -10.02 2.67
N VAL A 29 -6.29 -8.74 2.98
CA VAL A 29 -5.19 -8.28 3.83
C VAL A 29 -5.66 -8.14 5.29
N PRO A 30 -5.17 -8.96 6.23
CA PRO A 30 -5.56 -8.86 7.64
C PRO A 30 -4.89 -7.66 8.32
N VAL A 31 -5.69 -6.80 8.94
CA VAL A 31 -5.24 -5.60 9.65
C VAL A 31 -5.65 -5.63 11.12
N GLY A 32 -4.67 -5.55 12.03
CA GLY A 32 -4.92 -5.59 13.48
C GLY A 32 -4.86 -7.01 14.03
N GLY A 33 -5.34 -7.24 15.25
CA GLY A 33 -5.46 -8.61 15.80
C GLY A 33 -4.18 -9.41 16.00
N GLY A 34 -3.01 -8.78 15.87
CA GLY A 34 -1.71 -9.48 15.87
C GLY A 34 -1.19 -9.84 14.48
N ALA A 35 -1.94 -9.56 13.40
CA ALA A 35 -1.44 -9.67 12.03
C ALA A 35 -0.22 -8.75 11.81
N PRO A 36 0.69 -9.08 10.86
CA PRO A 36 1.79 -8.22 10.46
C PRO A 36 1.34 -6.79 10.13
N ILE A 37 2.25 -5.82 10.28
CA ILE A 37 1.94 -4.43 9.92
C ILE A 37 1.87 -4.35 8.40
N SER A 38 0.69 -4.04 7.87
CA SER A 38 0.49 -3.90 6.43
C SER A 38 1.14 -2.61 5.90
N VAL A 39 1.85 -2.68 4.78
CA VAL A 39 2.37 -1.51 4.06
C VAL A 39 1.26 -0.93 3.20
N GLN A 40 1.02 0.38 3.33
CA GLN A 40 0.02 1.10 2.55
C GLN A 40 0.65 2.30 1.84
N SER A 41 0.08 2.68 0.70
CA SER A 41 0.47 3.88 -0.04
C SER A 41 -0.75 4.53 -0.70
N MET A 42 -0.55 5.65 -1.38
CA MET A 42 -1.59 6.37 -2.10
C MET A 42 -1.10 6.77 -3.48
N THR A 43 -1.97 6.65 -4.49
CA THR A 43 -1.69 7.15 -5.84
C THR A 43 -1.66 8.69 -5.86
N THR A 44 -0.90 9.24 -6.80
CA THR A 44 -0.81 10.69 -7.05
C THR A 44 -1.37 11.09 -8.40
N THR A 45 -1.78 10.11 -9.21
CA THR A 45 -2.46 10.28 -10.49
C THR A 45 -3.90 10.73 -10.31
N VAL A 46 -4.49 11.28 -11.38
CA VAL A 46 -5.91 11.62 -11.41
C VAL A 46 -6.69 10.32 -11.57
N THR A 47 -7.63 10.03 -10.67
CA THR A 47 -8.32 8.73 -10.63
C THR A 47 -9.14 8.45 -11.90
N ALA A 48 -9.72 9.48 -12.51
CA ALA A 48 -10.37 9.38 -13.81
C ALA A 48 -9.41 8.96 -14.96
N ASP A 49 -8.09 9.18 -14.81
CA ASP A 49 -7.07 8.58 -15.67
C ASP A 49 -6.80 7.13 -15.22
N ILE A 50 -7.60 6.22 -15.78
CA ILE A 50 -7.60 4.80 -15.42
C ILE A 50 -6.23 4.16 -15.70
N ASP A 51 -5.66 4.40 -16.88
CA ASP A 51 -4.41 3.75 -17.30
C ASP A 51 -3.23 4.25 -16.46
N GLY A 52 -3.14 5.56 -16.24
CA GLY A 52 -2.12 6.14 -15.36
C GLY A 52 -2.25 5.65 -13.91
N THR A 53 -3.48 5.57 -13.40
CA THR A 53 -3.76 5.06 -12.05
C THR A 53 -3.37 3.59 -11.91
N LEU A 54 -3.72 2.75 -12.89
CA LEU A 54 -3.40 1.31 -12.88
C LEU A 54 -1.90 1.07 -12.99
N GLN A 55 -1.19 1.82 -13.83
CA GLN A 55 0.26 1.75 -13.92
C GLN A 55 0.90 2.05 -12.56
N GLN A 56 0.48 3.14 -11.90
CA GLN A 56 1.04 3.48 -10.60
C GLN A 56 0.68 2.45 -9.51
N ILE A 57 -0.52 1.87 -9.55
CA ILE A 57 -0.90 0.77 -8.65
C ILE A 57 0.02 -0.44 -8.85
N ALA A 58 0.34 -0.80 -10.10
CA ALA A 58 1.24 -1.90 -10.40
C ALA A 58 2.66 -1.63 -9.87
N GLU A 59 3.17 -0.41 -10.03
CA GLU A 59 4.47 0.01 -9.49
C GLU A 59 4.50 -0.06 -7.95
N LEU A 60 3.46 0.43 -7.28
CA LEU A 60 3.33 0.33 -5.82
C LEU A 60 3.27 -1.12 -5.35
N THR A 61 2.52 -1.97 -6.04
CA THR A 61 2.40 -3.39 -5.71
C THR A 61 3.72 -4.12 -5.91
N ALA A 62 4.45 -3.82 -7.00
CA ALA A 62 5.77 -4.38 -7.27
C ALA A 62 6.82 -4.01 -6.20
N THR A 63 6.66 -2.86 -5.53
CA THR A 63 7.53 -2.44 -4.41
C THR A 63 7.11 -3.01 -3.05
N GLY A 64 6.06 -3.84 -3.00
CA GLY A 64 5.59 -4.49 -1.77
C GLY A 64 4.50 -3.72 -1.03
N CYS A 65 3.85 -2.75 -1.67
CA CYS A 65 2.63 -2.15 -1.13
C CYS A 65 1.51 -3.20 -1.09
N GLN A 66 0.79 -3.29 0.03
CA GLN A 66 -0.28 -4.27 0.22
C GLN A 66 -1.67 -3.64 0.10
N ILE A 67 -1.80 -2.35 0.38
CA ILE A 67 -3.06 -1.61 0.29
C ILE A 67 -2.78 -0.27 -0.38
N VAL A 68 -3.39 -0.04 -1.54
CA VAL A 68 -3.28 1.23 -2.27
C VAL A 68 -4.55 2.05 -2.07
N ARG A 69 -4.37 3.31 -1.68
CA ARG A 69 -5.44 4.30 -1.60
C ARG A 69 -5.49 5.12 -2.88
N VAL A 70 -6.70 5.44 -3.33
CA VAL A 70 -6.95 6.26 -4.52
C VAL A 70 -7.85 7.44 -4.11
N ALA A 71 -7.61 8.63 -4.65
CA ALA A 71 -8.40 9.82 -4.34
C ALA A 71 -9.75 9.78 -5.08
N VAL A 72 -10.83 10.28 -4.45
CA VAL A 72 -12.15 10.39 -5.11
C VAL A 72 -12.77 11.75 -4.78
N PRO A 73 -12.17 12.86 -5.23
CA PRO A 73 -12.69 14.20 -4.96
C PRO A 73 -13.96 14.51 -5.76
N ASP A 74 -14.05 14.05 -7.01
CA ASP A 74 -15.13 14.41 -7.94
C ASP A 74 -15.98 13.19 -8.37
N PRO A 75 -17.22 13.39 -8.84
CA PRO A 75 -18.08 12.29 -9.29
C PRO A 75 -17.48 11.42 -10.40
N VAL A 76 -16.71 12.04 -11.31
CA VAL A 76 -16.05 11.33 -12.42
C VAL A 76 -15.01 10.32 -11.92
N ASP A 77 -14.35 10.60 -10.80
CA ASP A 77 -13.40 9.67 -10.18
C ASP A 77 -14.14 8.47 -9.58
N ALA A 78 -15.31 8.71 -8.98
CA ALA A 78 -16.15 7.64 -8.43
C ALA A 78 -16.68 6.71 -9.54
N GLU A 79 -17.02 7.27 -10.70
CA GLU A 79 -17.43 6.52 -11.88
C GLU A 79 -16.30 5.65 -12.47
N ALA A 80 -15.04 6.07 -12.30
CA ALA A 80 -13.87 5.31 -12.75
C ALA A 80 -13.52 4.11 -11.84
N LEU A 81 -13.88 4.15 -10.55
CA LEU A 81 -13.51 3.13 -9.56
C LEU A 81 -13.84 1.69 -9.95
N PRO A 82 -15.02 1.35 -10.50
CA PRO A 82 -15.33 -0.04 -10.87
C PRO A 82 -14.35 -0.62 -11.90
N ARG A 83 -13.81 0.22 -12.79
CA ARG A 83 -12.80 -0.20 -13.76
C ARG A 83 -11.45 -0.39 -13.09
N VAL A 84 -11.02 0.58 -12.28
CA VAL A 84 -9.75 0.52 -11.54
C VAL A 84 -9.71 -0.71 -10.63
N VAL A 85 -10.73 -0.94 -9.79
CA VAL A 85 -10.77 -2.06 -8.85
C VAL A 85 -10.79 -3.42 -9.54
N LYS A 86 -11.47 -3.53 -10.68
CA LYS A 86 -11.52 -4.80 -11.44
C LYS A 86 -10.18 -5.15 -12.09
N GLN A 87 -9.35 -4.15 -12.37
CA GLN A 87 -8.10 -4.30 -13.13
C GLN A 87 -6.85 -4.21 -12.25
N SER A 88 -6.95 -3.64 -11.05
CA SER A 88 -5.87 -3.62 -10.05
C SER A 88 -5.63 -5.02 -9.50
N GLN A 89 -4.42 -5.56 -9.67
CA GLN A 89 -3.92 -6.78 -9.03
C GLN A 89 -2.58 -6.53 -8.37
#